data_AF-A0A3D4MK67-F1
#
_entry.id   AF-A0A3D4MK67-F1
#
_cell.length_a   1.000
_cell.length_b   1.000
_cell.length_c   1.000
_cell.angle_alpha   90.00
_cell.angle_beta   90.00
_cell.angle_gamma   90.00
#
_symmetry.space_group_name_H-M   'P 1'
#
loop_
_entity.id
_entity.type
_entity.pdbx_description
1 polymer ?
#
loop_
_entity_poly.entity_id
_entity_poly.type
_entity_poly.pdbx_seq_one_letter_code
_entity_poly.pdbx_strand_id
1 'polypeptide(L)'
;MLGNLQLQKNLLKININHILVYFSKLTKEEDDVFENINDLDFFFLRLQTVKGRILKGRKSVIIFDEIQFAPKIRRAIKHLVKDGRYDYIETGSLISIKKNVKNILIPSEKYKIDVYPMDYEEFCWACGYNYNIIEEIYKYNRSMG
;
A
#
# COMPACT_ATOMS: atom_id res chain seq x y z
N MET A 1 -1.84 12.00 3.63
CA MET A 1 -0.46 11.60 3.99
C MET A 1 -0.44 10.68 5.21
N LEU A 2 -1.14 11.01 6.31
CA LEU A 2 -1.17 10.17 7.52
C LEU A 2 -1.98 8.87 7.39
N GLY A 3 -3.09 8.86 6.65
CA GLY A 3 -3.93 7.66 6.47
C GLY A 3 -3.24 6.48 5.78
N ASN A 4 -2.51 6.70 4.67
CA ASN A 4 -1.72 5.65 4.01
C ASN A 4 -0.62 5.09 4.92
N LEU A 5 0.06 5.98 5.67
CA LEU A 5 1.11 5.57 6.60
C LEU A 5 0.54 4.72 7.74
N GLN A 6 -0.67 5.02 8.21
CA GLN A 6 -1.35 4.25 9.25
C GLN A 6 -1.85 2.91 8.70
N LEU A 7 -2.37 2.85 7.47
CA LEU A 7 -2.79 1.60 6.84
C LEU A 7 -1.59 0.66 6.65
N GLN A 8 -0.47 1.20 6.19
CA GLN A 8 0.79 0.45 6.09
C GLN A 8 1.29 0.00 7.46
N LYS A 9 1.30 0.88 8.48
CA LYS A 9 1.69 0.52 9.85
C LYS A 9 0.76 -0.53 10.47
N ASN A 10 -0.54 -0.48 10.19
CA ASN A 10 -1.50 -1.45 10.67
C ASN A 10 -1.32 -2.80 9.96
N LEU A 11 -1.06 -2.81 8.66
CA LEU A 11 -0.69 -4.03 7.92
C LEU A 11 0.64 -4.62 8.41
N LEU A 12 1.61 -3.77 8.80
CA LEU A 12 2.88 -4.17 9.41
C LEU A 12 2.71 -4.72 10.85
N LYS A 13 1.71 -4.24 11.59
CA LYS A 13 1.36 -4.71 12.95
C LYS A 13 0.65 -6.05 12.93
N ILE A 14 -0.13 -6.33 11.88
CA ILE A 14 -0.64 -7.68 11.65
C ILE A 14 0.56 -8.51 11.19
N ASN A 15 0.84 -9.63 11.85
CA ASN A 15 2.01 -10.49 11.57
C ASN A 15 1.86 -11.27 10.24
N ILE A 16 1.62 -10.55 9.15
CA ILE A 16 1.46 -11.07 7.79
C ILE A 16 2.84 -11.13 7.17
N ASN A 17 3.16 -12.25 6.51
CA ASN A 17 4.36 -12.35 5.71
C ASN A 17 4.22 -11.43 4.49
N HIS A 18 5.08 -10.43 4.36
CA HIS A 18 4.94 -9.45 3.29
C HIS A 18 6.29 -8.94 2.77
N ILE A 19 6.25 -8.45 1.53
CA ILE A 19 7.29 -7.60 0.95
C ILE A 19 6.68 -6.23 0.66
N LEU A 20 7.39 -5.18 1.07
CA LEU A 20 7.02 -3.79 0.82
C LEU A 20 8.00 -3.16 -0.16
N VAL A 21 7.46 -2.56 -1.22
CA VAL A 21 8.20 -1.91 -2.30
C VAL A 21 7.78 -0.46 -2.34
N TYR A 22 8.72 0.45 -2.11
CA TYR A 22 8.50 1.89 -2.17
C TYR A 22 9.01 2.45 -3.50
N PHE A 23 8.14 2.62 -4.49
CA PHE A 23 8.56 3.01 -5.85
C PHE A 23 9.15 4.42 -5.94
N SER A 24 8.87 5.30 -4.97
CA SER A 24 9.46 6.63 -4.89
C SER A 24 10.94 6.64 -4.49
N LYS A 25 11.47 5.51 -3.97
CA LYS A 25 12.83 5.40 -3.44
C LYS A 25 13.41 4.01 -3.67
N LEU A 26 13.38 3.54 -4.91
CA LEU A 26 14.05 2.28 -5.26
C LEU A 26 15.57 2.43 -5.29
N THR A 27 16.27 1.38 -4.90
CA THR A 27 17.68 1.21 -5.25
C THR A 27 17.81 0.75 -6.71
N LYS A 28 19.00 0.87 -7.31
CA LYS A 28 19.25 0.35 -8.66
C LYS A 28 18.95 -1.14 -8.76
N GLU A 29 19.41 -1.90 -7.76
CA GLU A 29 19.18 -3.35 -7.69
C GLU A 29 17.70 -3.71 -7.66
N GLU A 30 16.89 -2.94 -6.92
CA GLU A 30 15.45 -3.13 -6.87
C GLU A 30 14.79 -2.78 -8.20
N ASP A 31 15.18 -1.66 -8.83
CA ASP A 31 14.64 -1.25 -10.12
C ASP A 31 14.90 -2.29 -11.21
N ASP A 32 16.12 -2.86 -11.23
CA ASP A 32 16.51 -3.95 -12.13
C ASP A 32 15.64 -5.22 -11.96
N VAL A 33 15.05 -5.45 -10.78
CA VAL A 33 14.09 -6.56 -10.57
C VAL A 33 12.83 -6.33 -11.39
N PHE A 34 12.36 -5.09 -11.43
CA PHE A 34 11.10 -4.70 -12.08
C PHE A 34 11.22 -4.51 -13.59
N GLU A 35 12.43 -4.36 -14.13
CA GLU A 35 12.65 -4.32 -15.58
C GLU A 35 12.35 -5.66 -16.28
N ASN A 36 12.56 -6.79 -15.60
CA ASN A 36 12.48 -8.13 -16.17
C ASN A 36 11.37 -8.98 -15.52
N ILE A 37 10.11 -8.55 -15.65
CA ILE A 37 8.95 -9.22 -15.02
C ILE A 37 8.40 -10.41 -15.82
N ASN A 38 8.91 -10.69 -17.03
CA ASN A 38 8.33 -11.69 -17.93
C ASN A 38 8.45 -13.13 -17.38
N ASP A 39 9.53 -13.41 -16.65
CA ASP A 39 9.72 -14.68 -15.94
C ASP A 39 9.36 -14.47 -14.47
N LEU A 40 8.16 -14.92 -14.09
CA LEU A 40 7.63 -14.72 -12.73
C LEU A 40 8.40 -15.51 -11.68
N ASP A 41 8.90 -16.71 -12.01
CA ASP A 41 9.69 -17.52 -11.08
C ASP A 41 10.99 -16.79 -10.71
N PHE A 42 11.70 -16.31 -11.74
CA PHE A 42 12.93 -15.57 -11.55
C PHE A 42 12.69 -14.20 -10.91
N PHE A 43 11.61 -13.50 -11.30
CA PHE A 43 11.21 -12.23 -10.70
C PHE A 43 11.00 -12.35 -9.19
N PHE A 44 10.21 -13.33 -8.73
CA PHE A 44 9.95 -13.50 -7.31
C PHE A 44 11.20 -13.95 -6.54
N LEU A 45 12.05 -14.79 -7.14
CA LEU A 45 13.33 -15.16 -6.51
C LEU A 45 14.22 -13.94 -6.29
N ARG A 46 14.40 -13.10 -7.31
CA ARG A 46 15.18 -11.86 -7.22
C ARG A 46 14.57 -10.87 -6.24
N LEU A 47 13.26 -10.66 -6.29
CA LEU A 47 12.57 -9.76 -5.38
C LEU A 47 12.78 -10.16 -3.91
N GLN A 48 12.61 -11.45 -3.60
CA GLN A 48 12.83 -12.00 -2.26
C GLN A 48 14.29 -11.84 -1.80
N THR A 49 15.23 -12.04 -2.73
CA THR A 49 16.67 -11.91 -2.48
C THR A 49 17.03 -10.47 -2.12
N VAL A 50 16.68 -9.51 -2.97
CA VAL A 50 16.98 -8.09 -2.78
C VAL A 50 16.30 -7.54 -1.52
N LYS A 51 15.10 -8.03 -1.20
CA LYS A 51 14.35 -7.60 0.00
C LYS A 51 14.70 -8.38 1.27
N GLY A 52 15.52 -9.43 1.18
CA GLY A 52 15.88 -10.28 2.32
C GLY A 52 14.67 -10.94 3.02
N ARG A 53 13.63 -11.29 2.25
CA ARG A 53 12.33 -11.76 2.76
C ARG A 53 11.86 -12.95 1.93
N ILE A 54 11.47 -14.04 2.58
CA ILE A 54 10.90 -15.22 1.92
C ILE A 54 9.36 -15.16 2.02
N LEU A 55 8.68 -15.18 0.88
CA LEU A 55 7.23 -15.25 0.77
C LEU A 55 6.75 -16.70 0.93
N LYS A 56 5.69 -16.92 1.70
CA LYS A 56 5.12 -18.24 2.03
C LYS A 56 3.89 -18.55 1.17
N GLY A 57 4.04 -18.38 -0.15
CA GLY A 57 2.95 -18.57 -1.12
C GLY A 57 1.75 -17.66 -0.82
N ARG A 58 0.53 -18.18 -1.01
CA ARG A 58 -0.72 -17.39 -0.98
C ARG A 58 -1.05 -16.74 0.37
N LYS A 59 -0.32 -17.07 1.44
CA LYS A 59 -0.44 -16.39 2.74
C LYS A 59 0.45 -15.15 2.84
N SER A 60 1.11 -14.77 1.75
CA SER A 60 1.96 -13.60 1.67
C SER A 60 1.37 -12.51 0.78
N VAL A 61 1.63 -11.26 1.16
CA VAL A 61 1.18 -10.08 0.42
C VAL A 61 2.37 -9.27 -0.08
N ILE A 62 2.29 -8.77 -1.31
CA ILE A 62 3.26 -7.82 -1.87
C ILE A 62 2.58 -6.45 -1.91
N ILE A 63 3.17 -5.49 -1.21
CA ILE A 63 2.66 -4.13 -1.10
C ILE A 63 3.49 -3.23 -2.01
N PHE A 64 2.81 -2.68 -3.01
CA PHE A 64 3.33 -1.75 -4.00
C PHE A 64 2.95 -0.32 -3.62
N ASP A 65 3.89 0.39 -2.99
CA ASP A 65 3.67 1.75 -2.53
C ASP A 65 4.11 2.80 -3.54
N GLU A 66 3.30 3.84 -3.63
CA GLU A 66 3.43 4.94 -4.58
C GLU A 66 3.52 4.45 -6.04
N ILE A 67 2.63 3.51 -6.41
CA ILE A 67 2.63 2.80 -7.71
C ILE A 67 2.59 3.75 -8.93
N GLN A 68 2.20 5.01 -8.76
CA GLN A 68 2.26 6.01 -9.82
C GLN A 68 3.69 6.28 -10.34
N PHE A 69 4.73 5.94 -9.59
CA PHE A 69 6.13 6.04 -10.03
C PHE A 69 6.59 4.83 -10.85
N ALA A 70 5.79 3.75 -10.91
CA ALA A 70 6.09 2.56 -11.72
C ALA A 70 4.96 2.20 -12.72
N PRO A 71 4.74 3.00 -13.78
CA PRO A 71 3.71 2.75 -14.79
C PRO A 71 3.84 1.39 -15.48
N LYS A 72 5.07 0.89 -15.68
CA LYS A 72 5.34 -0.42 -16.27
C LYS A 72 4.75 -1.55 -15.41
N ILE A 73 5.01 -1.54 -14.11
CA ILE A 73 4.47 -2.52 -13.16
C ILE A 73 2.96 -2.44 -13.07
N ARG A 74 2.41 -1.22 -13.06
CA ARG A 74 0.95 -1.03 -13.06
C ARG A 74 0.28 -1.68 -14.28
N ARG A 75 0.93 -1.71 -15.44
CA ARG A 75 0.42 -2.41 -16.63
C ARG A 75 0.56 -3.92 -16.51
N ALA A 76 1.69 -4.40 -15.98
CA ALA A 76 1.99 -5.82 -15.82
C ALA A 76 1.24 -6.49 -14.66
N ILE A 77 0.65 -5.73 -13.73
CA ILE A 77 -0.05 -6.22 -12.54
C ILE A 77 -1.09 -7.31 -12.84
N LYS A 78 -1.74 -7.26 -14.01
CA LYS A 78 -2.73 -8.29 -14.42
C LYS A 78 -2.09 -9.68 -14.50
N HIS A 79 -0.83 -9.77 -14.93
CA HIS A 79 -0.10 -11.03 -14.99
C HIS A 79 0.25 -11.55 -13.60
N LEU A 80 0.65 -10.65 -12.69
CA LEU A 80 0.93 -10.96 -11.28
C LEU A 80 -0.33 -11.49 -10.56
N VAL A 81 -1.46 -10.79 -10.72
CA VAL A 81 -2.75 -11.21 -10.14
C VAL A 81 -3.22 -12.54 -10.72
N LYS A 82 -3.03 -12.76 -12.03
CA LYS A 82 -3.41 -14.01 -12.71
C LYS A 82 -2.57 -15.21 -12.25
N ASP A 83 -1.28 -15.01 -11.97
CA ASP A 83 -0.40 -16.05 -11.41
C ASP A 83 -0.86 -16.50 -10.02
N GLY A 84 -1.36 -15.57 -9.20
CA GLY A 84 -2.14 -15.90 -8.00
C GLY A 84 -1.35 -16.56 -6.86
N ARG A 85 -0.01 -16.56 -6.93
CA ARG A 85 0.87 -17.02 -5.85
C ARG A 85 0.85 -16.11 -4.63
N TYR A 86 0.58 -14.82 -4.83
CA TYR A 86 0.56 -13.80 -3.77
C TYR A 86 -0.62 -12.86 -3.95
N ASP A 87 -1.02 -12.23 -2.85
CA ASP A 87 -1.95 -11.10 -2.89
C ASP A 87 -1.19 -9.78 -3.07
N TYR A 88 -1.84 -8.80 -3.68
CA TYR A 88 -1.21 -7.51 -4.00
C TYR A 88 -2.02 -6.36 -3.43
N ILE A 89 -1.33 -5.43 -2.76
CA ILE A 89 -1.91 -4.16 -2.30
C ILE A 89 -1.18 -3.05 -3.05
N GLU A 90 -1.94 -2.16 -3.68
CA GLU A 90 -1.40 -0.96 -4.33
C GLU A 90 -1.78 0.29 -3.54
N THR A 91 -0.81 1.15 -3.26
CA THR A 91 -1.06 2.47 -2.69
C THR A 91 -0.51 3.55 -3.61
N GLY A 92 -1.12 4.73 -3.53
CA GLY A 92 -0.70 5.90 -4.29
C GLY A 92 -1.69 7.05 -4.17
N SER A 93 -1.23 8.26 -4.49
CA SER A 93 -2.07 9.45 -4.42
C SER A 93 -3.12 9.48 -5.52
N LEU A 94 -4.40 9.65 -5.15
CA LEU A 94 -5.53 9.79 -6.08
C LEU A 94 -5.31 10.87 -7.16
N ILE A 95 -4.71 12.01 -6.78
CA ILE A 95 -4.42 13.12 -7.70
C ILE A 95 -3.35 12.74 -8.73
N SER A 96 -2.29 12.08 -8.26
CA SER A 96 -1.17 11.68 -9.12
C SER A 96 -1.55 10.50 -10.01
N ILE A 97 -2.33 9.57 -9.47
CA ILE A 97 -2.95 8.46 -10.21
C ILE A 97 -3.80 9.05 -11.34
N LYS A 98 -4.76 9.94 -11.07
CA LYS A 98 -5.63 10.54 -12.11
C LYS A 98 -4.87 11.27 -13.22
N LYS A 99 -3.71 11.90 -12.93
CA LYS A 99 -2.84 12.52 -13.93
C LYS A 99 -2.09 11.48 -14.79
N ASN A 100 -1.53 10.45 -14.15
CA ASN A 100 -0.64 9.47 -14.82
C ASN A 100 -1.37 8.24 -15.40
N VAL A 101 -2.66 8.03 -15.12
CA VAL A 101 -3.44 6.86 -15.61
C VAL A 101 -4.47 7.19 -16.69
N LYS A 102 -4.44 8.37 -17.33
CA LYS A 102 -5.40 8.73 -18.40
C LYS A 102 -5.57 7.65 -19.49
N ASN A 103 -4.57 6.78 -19.70
CA ASN A 103 -4.59 5.70 -20.70
C ASN A 103 -4.40 4.29 -20.10
N ILE A 104 -4.60 4.08 -18.79
CA ILE A 104 -4.42 2.75 -18.17
C ILE A 104 -5.79 2.15 -17.85
N LEU A 105 -6.10 1.02 -18.50
CA LEU A 105 -7.29 0.22 -18.22
C LEU A 105 -7.21 -0.30 -16.77
N ILE A 106 -8.11 0.18 -15.90
CA ILE A 106 -8.22 -0.35 -14.54
C ILE A 106 -8.82 -1.76 -14.64
N PRO A 107 -8.12 -2.81 -14.17
CA PRO A 107 -8.63 -4.17 -14.22
C PRO A 107 -9.90 -4.33 -13.36
N SER A 108 -10.85 -5.16 -13.79
CA SER A 108 -12.07 -5.55 -13.05
C SER A 108 -11.77 -6.23 -11.72
N GLU A 109 -10.57 -6.78 -11.56
CA GLU A 109 -10.11 -7.56 -10.41
C GLU A 109 -9.66 -6.69 -9.24
N LYS A 110 -9.75 -5.35 -9.36
CA LYS A 110 -9.30 -4.41 -8.34
C LYS A 110 -10.45 -3.90 -7.49
N TYR A 111 -10.36 -4.12 -6.19
CA TYR A 111 -11.14 -3.39 -5.20
C TYR A 111 -10.44 -2.09 -4.85
N LYS A 112 -11.19 -0.97 -4.90
CA LYS A 112 -10.67 0.34 -4.56
C LYS A 112 -11.23 0.77 -3.21
N ILE A 113 -10.33 1.11 -2.30
CA ILE A 113 -10.66 1.67 -1.00
C ILE A 113 -10.13 3.10 -0.99
N ASP A 114 -11.03 4.06 -0.80
CA ASP A 114 -10.64 5.46 -0.63
C ASP A 114 -10.25 5.69 0.83
N VAL A 115 -9.00 6.10 1.05
CA VAL A 115 -8.44 6.36 2.39
C VAL A 115 -8.40 7.85 2.62
N TYR A 116 -9.06 8.30 3.69
CA TYR A 116 -9.14 9.70 4.07
C TYR A 116 -8.06 10.06 5.10
N PRO A 117 -7.73 11.35 5.28
CA PRO A 117 -6.95 11.80 6.42
C PRO A 117 -7.62 11.35 7.71
N MET A 118 -6.78 10.99 8.67
CA MET A 118 -7.20 10.56 9.99
C MET A 118 -7.88 11.72 10.72
N ASP A 119 -9.02 11.48 11.33
CA ASP A 119 -9.62 12.48 12.23
C ASP A 119 -8.87 12.55 13.57
N TYR A 120 -9.29 13.46 14.45
CA TYR A 120 -8.61 13.66 15.73
C TYR A 120 -8.73 12.44 16.66
N GLU A 121 -9.87 11.76 16.65
CA GLU A 121 -10.10 10.60 17.51
C GLU A 121 -9.22 9.43 17.07
N GLU A 122 -9.19 9.16 15.77
CA GLU A 122 -8.33 8.16 15.17
C GLU A 122 -6.84 8.49 15.40
N PHE A 123 -6.47 9.78 15.39
CA PHE A 123 -5.11 10.21 15.73
C PHE A 123 -4.76 9.87 17.17
N CYS A 124 -5.65 10.17 18.11
CA CYS A 124 -5.48 9.82 19.51
C CYS A 124 -5.35 8.31 19.68
N TRP A 125 -6.20 7.50 19.04
CA TRP A 125 -6.05 6.04 19.03
C TRP A 125 -4.70 5.58 18.49
N ALA A 126 -4.24 6.14 17.38
CA ALA A 126 -2.98 5.79 16.75
C ALA A 126 -1.75 6.12 17.62
N CYS A 127 -1.82 7.22 18.36
CA CYS A 127 -0.78 7.68 19.28
C CYS A 127 -0.88 7.09 20.69
N GLY A 128 -1.98 6.39 21.02
CA GLY A 128 -2.26 5.90 22.38
C GLY A 128 -2.64 7.03 23.34
N TYR A 129 -3.13 8.16 22.81
CA TYR A 129 -3.63 9.28 23.60
C TYR A 129 -5.10 9.10 23.96
N ASN A 130 -5.45 9.66 25.11
CA ASN A 130 -6.81 9.73 25.56
C ASN A 130 -7.50 10.96 24.93
N TYR A 131 -8.68 10.77 24.35
CA TYR A 131 -9.50 11.82 23.71
C TYR A 131 -10.79 12.12 24.52
N ASN A 132 -10.86 11.67 25.78
CA ASN A 132 -11.99 11.88 26.69
C ASN A 132 -12.43 13.35 26.79
N ILE A 133 -11.51 14.31 26.61
CA ILE A 133 -11.84 15.74 26.61
C ILE A 133 -12.83 16.09 25.48
N ILE A 134 -12.66 15.52 24.29
CA ILE A 134 -13.59 15.74 23.17
C ILE A 134 -14.91 15.00 23.43
N GLU A 135 -14.86 13.80 24.00
CA GLU A 135 -16.04 13.04 24.38
C GLU A 135 -16.90 13.80 25.42
N GLU A 136 -16.25 14.44 26.40
CA GLU A 136 -16.91 15.31 27.37
C GLU A 136 -17.50 16.55 26.70
N ILE A 137 -16.76 17.24 25.84
CA ILE A 137 -17.26 18.43 25.12
C ILE A 137 -18.51 18.07 24.28
N TYR A 138 -18.51 16.92 23.62
CA TYR A 138 -19.68 16.42 22.88
C TYR A 138 -20.87 16.12 23.81
N LYS A 139 -20.63 15.48 24.96
CA LYS A 139 -21.67 15.20 25.97
C LYS A 139 -22.30 16.46 26.54
N TYR A 140 -21.52 17.54 26.69
CA TYR A 140 -22.02 18.80 27.23
C TYR A 140 -22.77 19.68 26.21
N ASN A 141 -22.79 19.31 24.92
CA ASN A 141 -23.59 19.93 23.85
C ASN A 141 -23.59 21.47 23.88
N ARG A 142 -22.47 22.08 24.29
CA ARG A 142 -22.28 23.53 24.34
C ARG A 142 -21.31 23.92 23.24
N SER A 143 -21.69 24.92 22.45
CA SER A 143 -20.78 25.59 21.53
C SER A 143 -19.64 26.18 22.35
N MET A 144 -18.41 25.70 22.12
CA MET A 144 -17.22 26.42 22.56
C MET A 144 -17.08 27.61 21.61
N GLY A 145 -17.37 28.80 22.14
CA GLY A 145 -17.23 30.07 21.41
C GLY A 145 -15.79 30.40 21.09
#